data_AF-A0A1E3W5Q6-F1
#
_entry.id   AF-A0A1E3W5Q6-F1
#
_cell.length_a   1.000
_cell.length_b   1.000
_cell.length_c   1.000
_cell.angle_alpha   90.00
_cell.angle_beta   90.00
_cell.angle_gamma   90.00
#
_symmetry.space_group_name_H-M   'P 1'
#
loop_
_entity.id
_entity.type
_entity.pdbx_description
1 polymer ?
#
loop_
_entity_poly.entity_id
_entity_poly.type
_entity_poly.pdbx_seq_one_letter_code
_entity_poly.pdbx_strand_id
1 'polypeptide(L)'
;MSSSVLIRSFGLMAALSVLMALGIVLAVMPMLAALFLKEGGSKYLADGRARNGVALLDNAAATISAAVAKWPKIIAVAGVALTALFGLAYLQLEPRYRLSDMLPDQGTAATVLDRIEERLGGLFPLSVMVEWPEGLEPQSKAVREIIQEVHETLERHSAISKVNSLHDLQRWAESGGLPPDEAARALTRLRRPWSYRAT
;
A
#
# COMPACT_ATOMS: atom_id res chain seq x y z
N MET A 1 -18.49 -4.72 -4.04
CA MET A 1 -17.63 -5.87 -3.67
C MET A 1 -16.18 -5.43 -3.89
N SER A 2 -15.32 -5.48 -2.87
CA SER A 2 -13.93 -4.99 -2.97
C SER A 2 -13.15 -5.75 -4.04
N SER A 3 -12.50 -5.04 -4.95
CA SER A 3 -11.70 -5.59 -6.06
C SER A 3 -10.31 -6.07 -5.63
N SER A 4 -9.93 -5.90 -4.36
CA SER A 4 -8.63 -6.32 -3.84
C SER A 4 -8.66 -7.77 -3.35
N VAL A 5 -7.95 -8.65 -4.06
CA VAL A 5 -7.76 -10.07 -3.71
C VAL A 5 -7.17 -10.23 -2.31
N LEU A 6 -6.28 -9.33 -1.88
CA LEU A 6 -5.65 -9.36 -0.56
C LEU A 6 -6.69 -9.17 0.55
N ILE A 7 -7.54 -8.14 0.44
CA ILE A 7 -8.56 -7.84 1.45
C ILE A 7 -9.57 -8.98 1.54
N ARG A 8 -9.98 -9.54 0.39
CA ARG A 8 -10.92 -10.65 0.35
C ARG A 8 -10.34 -11.93 0.97
N SER A 9 -9.12 -12.30 0.61
CA SER A 9 -8.47 -13.51 1.11
C SER A 9 -8.15 -13.40 2.60
N PHE A 10 -7.66 -12.25 3.06
CA PHE A 10 -7.43 -12.00 4.49
C PHE A 10 -8.74 -12.08 5.29
N GLY A 11 -9.80 -11.40 4.81
CA GLY A 11 -11.10 -11.41 5.47
C GLY A 11 -11.71 -12.81 5.56
N LEU A 12 -11.62 -13.61 4.49
CA LEU A 12 -12.09 -15.00 4.48
C LEU A 12 -11.30 -15.89 5.44
N MET A 13 -9.97 -15.80 5.47
CA MET A 13 -9.15 -16.59 6.38
C MET A 13 -9.37 -16.20 7.84
N ALA A 14 -9.47 -14.90 8.13
CA ALA A 14 -9.77 -14.42 9.48
C ALA A 14 -11.15 -14.90 9.97
N ALA A 15 -12.18 -14.81 9.11
CA ALA A 15 -13.51 -15.30 9.44
C ALA A 15 -13.52 -16.80 9.72
N LEU A 16 -12.85 -17.59 8.87
CA LEU A 16 -12.76 -19.05 9.05
C LEU A 16 -12.01 -19.41 10.35
N SER A 17 -10.95 -18.68 10.67
CA SER A 17 -10.17 -18.87 11.90
C SER A 17 -11.01 -18.59 13.15
N VAL A 18 -11.77 -17.49 13.18
CA VAL A 18 -12.64 -17.16 14.31
C VAL A 18 -13.74 -18.20 14.48
N LEU A 19 -14.36 -18.66 13.39
CA LEU A 19 -15.37 -19.73 13.45
C LEU A 19 -14.80 -21.04 13.98
N MET A 20 -13.61 -21.42 13.51
CA MET A 20 -12.94 -22.64 13.95
C MET A 20 -12.53 -22.54 15.42
N ALA A 21 -11.96 -21.41 15.85
CA ALA A 21 -11.60 -21.15 17.24
C ALA A 21 -12.84 -21.18 18.15
N LEU A 22 -13.94 -20.55 17.73
CA LEU A 22 -15.20 -20.58 18.47
C LEU A 22 -15.73 -22.00 18.62
N GLY A 23 -15.73 -22.79 17.55
CA GLY A 23 -16.15 -24.21 17.58
C GLY A 23 -15.29 -25.04 18.54
N ILE A 24 -13.97 -24.84 18.52
CA ILE A 24 -13.04 -25.51 19.44
C ILE A 24 -13.35 -25.11 20.89
N VAL A 25 -13.48 -23.81 21.19
CA VAL A 25 -13.77 -23.34 22.56
C VAL A 25 -15.08 -23.91 23.08
N LEU A 26 -16.14 -23.89 22.25
CA LEU A 26 -17.45 -24.41 22.61
C LEU A 26 -17.49 -25.93 22.82
N ALA A 27 -16.60 -26.69 22.18
CA ALA A 27 -16.52 -28.14 22.37
C ALA A 27 -15.56 -28.52 23.52
N VAL A 28 -14.38 -27.91 23.54
CA VAL A 28 -13.28 -28.27 24.44
C VAL A 28 -13.54 -27.75 25.85
N MET A 29 -14.06 -26.53 26.04
CA MET A 29 -14.34 -26.02 27.39
C MET A 29 -15.34 -26.88 28.17
N PRO A 30 -16.52 -27.25 27.65
CA PRO A 30 -17.44 -28.09 28.40
C PRO A 30 -16.93 -29.53 28.56
N MET A 31 -16.16 -30.05 27.59
CA MET A 31 -15.52 -31.36 27.72
C MET A 31 -14.48 -31.37 28.86
N LEU A 32 -13.62 -30.36 28.91
CA LEU A 32 -12.65 -30.17 30.00
C LEU A 32 -13.37 -29.94 31.33
N ALA A 33 -14.44 -29.13 31.35
CA ALA A 33 -15.22 -28.91 32.55
C ALA A 33 -15.85 -30.21 33.06
N ALA A 34 -16.44 -31.02 32.17
CA ALA A 34 -17.02 -32.31 32.53
C ALA A 34 -15.97 -33.34 32.96
N LEU A 35 -14.74 -33.26 32.46
CA LEU A 35 -13.65 -34.16 32.87
C LEU A 35 -13.05 -33.74 34.23
N PHE A 36 -12.81 -32.44 34.42
CA PHE A 36 -12.11 -31.91 35.60
C PHE A 36 -13.03 -31.61 36.80
N LEU A 37 -14.33 -31.31 36.60
CA LEU A 37 -15.25 -30.99 37.70
C LEU A 37 -16.06 -32.21 38.20
N LYS A 38 -15.93 -33.38 37.57
CA LYS A 38 -16.73 -34.58 37.89
C LYS A 38 -16.28 -35.32 39.16
N GLU A 39 -15.03 -35.16 39.60
CA GLU A 39 -14.51 -35.81 40.80
C GLU A 39 -14.42 -34.83 41.98
N GLY A 40 -15.52 -34.69 42.72
CA GLY A 40 -15.56 -34.09 44.05
C GLY A 40 -15.51 -32.56 44.08
N GLY A 41 -16.63 -31.96 44.51
CA GLY A 41 -16.85 -30.54 44.77
C GLY A 41 -15.59 -29.68 44.81
N SER A 42 -15.38 -28.96 43.72
CA SER A 42 -14.30 -28.01 43.44
C SER A 42 -13.36 -27.69 44.61
N LYS A 43 -12.34 -28.53 44.83
CA LYS A 43 -11.20 -28.18 45.69
C LYS A 43 -10.46 -26.93 45.18
N TYR A 44 -10.57 -26.61 43.89
CA TYR A 44 -10.03 -25.41 43.26
C TYR A 44 -10.81 -24.12 43.61
N LEU A 45 -12.13 -24.19 43.85
CA LEU A 45 -12.93 -23.07 44.39
C LEU A 45 -12.89 -22.99 45.92
N ALA A 46 -12.47 -24.06 46.59
CA ALA A 46 -12.17 -24.06 48.02
C ALA A 46 -10.87 -23.30 48.35
N ASP A 47 -10.01 -23.08 47.36
CA ASP A 47 -8.79 -22.30 47.50
C ASP A 47 -9.12 -20.81 47.62
N GLY A 48 -8.93 -20.24 48.81
CA GLY A 48 -9.32 -18.86 49.12
C GLY A 48 -8.70 -17.79 48.20
N ARG A 49 -7.60 -18.11 47.53
CA ARG A 49 -6.92 -17.24 46.54
C ARG A 49 -7.73 -17.08 45.25
N ALA A 50 -8.29 -18.17 44.72
CA ALA A 50 -9.14 -18.13 43.52
C ALA A 50 -10.44 -17.37 43.82
N ARG A 51 -11.02 -17.59 45.00
CA ARG A 51 -12.23 -16.91 45.46
C ARG A 51 -12.03 -15.41 45.66
N ASN A 52 -10.88 -14.98 46.20
CA ASN A 52 -10.55 -13.56 46.32
C ASN A 52 -10.28 -12.90 44.96
N GLY A 53 -9.63 -13.60 44.02
CA GLY A 53 -9.42 -13.08 42.66
C GLY A 53 -10.74 -12.83 41.92
N VAL A 54 -11.66 -13.80 41.97
CA VAL A 54 -13.00 -13.67 41.39
C VAL A 54 -13.80 -12.57 42.09
N ALA A 55 -13.77 -12.49 43.43
CA ALA A 55 -14.46 -11.44 44.17
C ALA A 55 -13.94 -10.03 43.86
N LEU A 56 -12.62 -9.86 43.63
CA LEU A 56 -12.05 -8.59 43.19
C LEU A 56 -12.55 -8.18 41.81
N LEU A 57 -12.59 -9.13 40.87
CA LEU A 57 -13.10 -8.91 39.52
C LEU A 57 -14.59 -8.55 39.53
N ASP A 58 -15.40 -9.28 40.32
CA ASP A 58 -16.83 -9.00 40.48
C ASP A 58 -17.06 -7.63 41.10
N ASN A 59 -16.28 -7.26 42.12
CA ASN A 59 -16.43 -5.96 42.77
C ASN A 59 -15.97 -4.82 41.85
N ALA A 60 -14.92 -5.03 41.04
CA ALA A 60 -14.48 -4.08 40.03
C ALA A 60 -15.55 -3.91 38.92
N ALA A 61 -16.10 -5.03 38.43
CA ALA A 61 -17.17 -5.03 37.44
C ALA A 61 -18.44 -4.34 37.98
N ALA A 62 -18.82 -4.62 39.22
CA ALA A 62 -19.94 -3.97 39.89
C ALA A 62 -19.70 -2.46 40.08
N THR A 63 -18.48 -2.06 40.42
CA THR A 63 -18.10 -0.65 40.57
C THR A 63 -18.18 0.09 39.24
N ILE A 64 -17.64 -0.50 38.16
CA ILE A 64 -17.69 0.07 36.82
C ILE A 64 -19.14 0.14 36.33
N SER A 65 -19.91 -0.93 36.52
CA SER A 65 -21.33 -0.98 36.16
C SER A 65 -22.14 0.08 36.90
N ALA A 66 -21.94 0.24 38.20
CA ALA A 66 -22.59 1.26 39.01
C ALA A 66 -22.17 2.69 38.58
N ALA A 67 -20.89 2.90 38.26
CA ALA A 67 -20.40 4.17 37.72
C ALA A 67 -21.05 4.51 36.37
N VAL A 68 -21.20 3.51 35.50
CA VAL A 68 -21.87 3.64 34.20
C VAL A 68 -23.36 3.96 34.36
N ALA A 69 -24.03 3.24 35.26
CA ALA A 69 -25.46 3.42 35.54
C ALA A 69 -25.78 4.75 36.24
N LYS A 70 -24.83 5.32 37.00
CA LYS A 70 -25.01 6.59 37.71
C LYS A 70 -24.98 7.80 36.76
N TRP A 71 -24.24 7.73 35.65
CA TRP A 71 -24.10 8.85 34.70
C TRP A 71 -24.21 8.44 33.22
N PRO A 72 -25.29 7.76 32.81
CA PRO A 72 -25.40 7.18 31.47
C PRO A 72 -25.35 8.24 30.36
N LYS A 73 -25.94 9.42 30.60
CA LYS A 73 -25.96 10.54 29.64
C LYS A 73 -24.56 11.11 29.41
N ILE A 74 -23.75 11.26 30.45
CA ILE A 74 -22.38 11.80 30.32
C ILE A 74 -21.51 10.83 29.54
N ILE A 75 -21.61 9.53 29.84
CA ILE A 75 -20.80 8.51 29.16
C ILE A 75 -21.19 8.41 27.68
N ALA A 76 -22.48 8.45 27.36
CA ALA A 76 -22.95 8.47 25.98
C ALA A 76 -22.43 9.70 25.23
N VAL A 77 -22.55 10.89 25.82
CA VAL A 77 -22.05 12.14 25.21
C VAL A 77 -20.52 12.11 25.07
N ALA A 78 -19.79 11.64 26.07
CA ALA A 78 -18.33 11.51 26.02
C ALA A 78 -17.90 10.51 24.93
N GLY A 79 -18.59 9.39 24.79
CA GLY A 79 -18.37 8.42 23.73
C GLY A 79 -18.56 9.03 22.34
N VAL A 80 -19.69 9.72 22.12
CA VAL A 80 -19.97 10.43 20.86
C VAL A 80 -18.92 11.51 20.58
N ALA A 81 -18.55 12.29 21.59
CA ALA A 81 -17.54 13.33 21.47
C ALA A 81 -16.16 12.75 21.11
N LEU A 82 -15.76 11.64 21.73
CA LEU A 82 -14.51 10.94 21.40
C LEU A 82 -14.55 10.36 19.99
N THR A 83 -15.66 9.73 19.59
CA THR A 83 -15.81 9.23 18.22
C THR A 83 -15.72 10.37 17.20
N ALA A 84 -16.36 11.50 17.46
CA ALA A 84 -16.27 12.67 16.59
C ALA A 84 -14.84 13.23 16.53
N LEU A 85 -14.16 13.34 17.68
CA LEU A 85 -12.78 13.79 17.76
C LEU A 85 -11.83 12.89 16.94
N PHE A 86 -11.92 11.57 17.11
CA PHE A 86 -11.10 10.63 16.35
C PHE A 86 -11.50 10.59 14.87
N GLY A 87 -12.78 10.75 14.54
CA GLY A 87 -13.23 10.90 13.16
C GLY A 87 -12.64 12.14 12.48
N LEU A 88 -12.61 13.27 13.19
CA LEU A 88 -11.96 14.50 12.69
C LEU A 88 -10.45 14.33 12.54
N ALA A 89 -9.79 13.68 13.50
CA ALA A 89 -8.37 13.35 13.38
C ALA A 89 -8.11 12.43 12.18
N TYR A 90 -8.98 11.44 11.94
CA TYR A 90 -8.89 10.54 10.79
C TYR A 90 -8.97 11.28 9.46
N LEU A 91 -9.84 12.30 9.34
CA LEU A 91 -9.94 13.12 8.13
C LEU A 91 -8.69 13.98 7.87
N GLN A 92 -7.87 14.23 8.90
CA GLN A 92 -6.59 14.94 8.76
C GLN A 92 -5.44 14.01 8.39
N LEU A 93 -5.62 12.68 8.46
CA LEU A 93 -4.61 11.76 7.97
C LEU A 93 -4.62 11.77 6.43
N GLU A 94 -3.61 12.42 5.85
CA GLU A 94 -3.29 12.25 4.44
C GLU A 94 -2.88 10.78 4.18
N PRO A 95 -3.52 10.08 3.24
CA PRO A 95 -3.10 8.74 2.84
C PRO A 95 -1.73 8.80 2.17
N ARG A 96 -0.66 8.65 2.97
CA ARG A 96 0.72 8.62 2.47
C ARG A 96 1.15 7.17 2.32
N TYR A 97 1.02 6.63 1.12
CA TYR A 97 1.74 5.42 0.72
C TYR A 97 3.12 5.85 0.21
N ARG A 98 4.13 5.85 1.07
CA ARG A 98 5.50 6.07 0.60
C ARG A 98 6.17 4.73 0.38
N LEU A 99 6.66 4.50 -0.84
CA LEU A 99 7.47 3.32 -1.18
C LEU A 99 8.72 3.21 -0.29
N SER A 100 9.18 4.34 0.28
CA SER A 100 10.25 4.37 1.29
C SER A 100 9.91 3.52 2.51
N ASP A 101 8.65 3.48 2.95
CA ASP A 101 8.24 2.79 4.18
C ASP A 101 8.28 1.26 4.04
N MET A 102 8.42 0.76 2.81
CA MET A 102 8.60 -0.65 2.49
C MET A 102 10.08 -1.06 2.31
N LEU A 103 11.02 -0.12 2.45
CA LEU A 103 12.45 -0.38 2.34
C LEU A 103 13.07 -0.58 3.74
N PRO A 104 13.82 -1.69 3.96
CA PRO A 104 14.28 -2.11 5.29
C PRO A 104 15.37 -1.24 5.93
N ASP A 105 15.88 -0.19 5.26
CA ASP A 105 17.04 0.56 5.73
C ASP A 105 16.94 2.07 5.43
N GLN A 106 16.18 2.79 6.27
CA GLN A 106 15.80 4.21 6.08
C GLN A 106 16.97 5.19 6.27
N GLY A 107 18.08 4.78 6.90
CA GLY A 107 19.13 5.72 7.33
C GLY A 107 20.19 6.00 6.26
N THR A 108 20.85 4.95 5.77
CA THR A 108 22.06 5.09 4.95
C THR A 108 21.76 4.96 3.45
N ALA A 109 20.86 4.04 3.06
CA ALA A 109 20.52 3.82 1.67
C ALA A 109 19.74 5.00 1.07
N ALA A 110 18.79 5.57 1.81
CA ALA A 110 18.01 6.73 1.39
C ALA A 110 18.89 7.97 1.12
N THR A 111 19.84 8.26 2.02
CA THR A 111 20.73 9.43 1.87
C THR A 111 21.66 9.30 0.65
N VAL A 112 22.13 8.10 0.35
CA VAL A 112 22.95 7.84 -0.85
C VAL A 112 22.08 7.93 -2.10
N LEU A 113 20.86 7.42 -2.03
CA LEU A 113 19.90 7.44 -3.11
C LEU A 113 19.49 8.88 -3.49
N ASP A 114 19.24 9.76 -2.51
CA ASP A 114 18.94 11.18 -2.72
C ASP A 114 20.10 11.89 -3.43
N ARG A 115 21.36 11.60 -3.06
CA ARG A 115 22.55 12.17 -3.73
C ARG A 115 22.71 11.66 -5.16
N ILE A 116 22.33 10.41 -5.41
CA ILE A 116 22.31 9.85 -6.77
C ILE A 116 21.18 10.50 -7.57
N GLU A 117 20.01 10.72 -6.96
CA GLU A 117 18.86 11.36 -7.59
C GLU A 117 19.15 12.80 -8.02
N GLU A 118 19.78 13.58 -7.13
CA GLU A 118 20.19 14.97 -7.39
C GLU A 118 21.22 15.07 -8.51
N ARG A 119 22.07 14.03 -8.69
CA ARG A 119 23.15 14.02 -9.69
C ARG A 119 22.76 13.37 -11.02
N LEU A 120 21.84 12.41 -11.02
CA LEU A 120 21.43 11.65 -12.21
C LEU A 120 20.08 12.09 -12.78
N GLY A 121 19.39 13.02 -12.11
CA GLY A 121 18.16 13.62 -12.63
C GLY A 121 16.97 12.69 -12.52
N GLY A 122 16.72 12.12 -11.34
CA GLY A 122 15.52 11.33 -11.06
C GLY A 122 15.72 9.81 -11.15
N LEU A 123 15.18 9.08 -10.18
CA LEU A 123 15.30 7.62 -10.08
C LEU A 123 14.09 6.84 -10.63
N PHE A 124 13.00 7.56 -10.90
CA PHE A 124 11.75 6.97 -11.37
C PHE A 124 11.56 7.27 -12.85
N PRO A 125 11.91 6.33 -13.75
CA PRO A 125 11.75 6.54 -15.17
C PRO A 125 10.26 6.59 -15.53
N LEU A 126 9.83 7.71 -16.10
CA LEU A 126 8.53 7.80 -16.77
C LEU A 126 8.73 7.40 -18.24
N SER A 127 8.08 6.33 -18.69
CA SER A 127 8.10 5.91 -20.09
C SER A 127 6.76 6.25 -20.74
N VAL A 128 6.79 7.00 -21.82
CA VAL A 128 5.62 7.31 -22.65
C VAL A 128 5.73 6.52 -23.95
N MET A 129 4.77 5.63 -24.19
CA MET A 129 4.65 4.89 -25.44
C MET A 129 3.70 5.65 -26.36
N VAL A 130 4.19 6.01 -27.55
CA VAL A 130 3.36 6.62 -28.60
C VAL A 130 3.05 5.54 -29.62
N GLU A 131 1.77 5.20 -29.76
CA GLU A 131 1.28 4.25 -30.77
C GLU A 131 0.72 5.00 -31.97
N TRP A 132 0.97 4.51 -33.18
CA TRP A 132 0.44 5.07 -34.42
C TRP A 132 -0.24 3.98 -35.28
N PRO A 133 -1.21 4.36 -36.14
CA PRO A 133 -1.93 3.42 -37.00
C PRO A 133 -1.02 2.60 -37.93
N GLU A 134 -1.47 1.38 -38.28
CA GLU A 134 -0.80 0.56 -39.30
C GLU A 134 -0.71 1.29 -40.64
N GLY A 135 0.48 1.30 -41.25
CA GLY A 135 0.76 1.99 -42.52
C GLY A 135 1.45 3.35 -42.39
N LEU A 136 1.55 3.91 -41.17
CA LEU A 136 2.40 5.07 -40.90
C LEU A 136 3.81 4.61 -40.54
N GLU A 137 4.79 5.06 -41.32
CA GLU A 137 6.18 4.83 -40.98
C GLU A 137 6.58 5.68 -39.75
N PRO A 138 7.45 5.16 -38.87
CA PRO A 138 7.99 5.91 -37.73
C PRO A 138 8.70 7.21 -38.14
N GLN A 139 9.12 7.31 -39.40
CA GLN A 139 9.78 8.46 -39.98
C GLN A 139 8.82 9.44 -40.66
N SER A 140 7.51 9.16 -40.68
CA SER A 140 6.54 10.09 -41.25
C SER A 140 6.56 11.42 -40.49
N LYS A 141 6.33 12.52 -41.21
CA LYS A 141 6.33 13.87 -40.64
C LYS A 141 5.33 13.99 -39.48
N ALA A 142 4.15 13.38 -39.65
CA ALA A 142 3.10 13.36 -38.64
C ALA A 142 3.54 12.67 -37.33
N VAL A 143 4.25 11.53 -37.41
CA VAL A 143 4.75 10.82 -36.21
C VAL A 143 5.87 11.63 -35.53
N ARG A 144 6.76 12.26 -36.31
CA ARG A 144 7.82 13.13 -35.78
C ARG A 144 7.25 14.33 -35.03
N GLU A 145 6.25 15.00 -35.58
CA GLU A 145 5.59 16.16 -34.96
C GLU A 145 4.96 15.78 -33.60
N ILE A 146 4.28 14.62 -33.52
CA ILE A 146 3.70 14.14 -32.26
C ILE A 146 4.77 13.81 -31.22
N ILE A 147 5.85 13.12 -31.62
CA ILE A 147 6.96 12.79 -30.70
C ILE A 147 7.61 14.07 -30.18
N GLN A 148 7.81 15.08 -31.04
CA GLN A 148 8.34 16.38 -30.67
C GLN A 148 7.41 17.09 -29.67
N GLU A 149 6.10 17.13 -29.94
CA GLU A 149 5.12 17.78 -29.08
C GLU A 149 5.08 17.15 -27.68
N VAL A 150 5.08 15.81 -27.61
CA VAL A 150 5.15 15.07 -26.35
C VAL A 150 6.45 15.37 -25.61
N HIS A 151 7.60 15.35 -26.32
CA HIS A 151 8.90 15.66 -25.73
C HIS A 151 8.93 17.06 -25.12
N GLU A 152 8.52 18.09 -25.86
CA GLU A 152 8.51 19.48 -25.38
C GLU A 152 7.52 19.68 -24.22
N THR A 153 6.38 18.99 -24.24
CA THR A 153 5.39 19.04 -23.16
C THR A 153 5.95 18.47 -21.86
N LEU A 154 6.67 17.34 -21.94
CA LEU A 154 7.31 16.72 -20.78
C LEU A 154 8.50 17.55 -20.28
N GLU A 155 9.28 18.14 -21.18
CA GLU A 155 10.45 18.96 -20.82
C GLU A 155 10.06 20.24 -20.06
N ARG A 156 8.89 20.81 -20.36
CA ARG A 156 8.35 21.99 -19.64
C ARG A 156 7.75 21.65 -18.28
N HIS A 157 7.55 20.37 -17.95
CA HIS A 157 6.88 19.97 -16.72
C HIS A 157 7.84 20.03 -15.53
N SER A 158 7.49 20.79 -14.49
CA SER A 158 8.35 21.06 -13.31
C SER A 158 8.79 19.81 -12.53
N ALA A 159 8.03 18.72 -12.61
CA ALA A 159 8.36 17.44 -11.97
C ALA A 159 9.30 16.54 -12.80
N ILE A 160 9.67 16.94 -14.01
CA ILE A 160 10.52 16.16 -14.92
C ILE A 160 11.86 16.87 -15.06
N SER A 161 12.91 16.19 -14.61
CA SER A 161 14.30 16.66 -14.60
C SER A 161 14.99 16.51 -15.96
N LYS A 162 14.75 15.40 -16.66
CA LYS A 162 15.36 15.11 -17.96
C LYS A 162 14.45 14.25 -18.81
N VAL A 163 14.26 14.67 -20.05
CA VAL A 163 13.56 13.90 -21.08
C VAL A 163 14.60 13.39 -22.08
N ASN A 164 14.48 12.13 -22.50
CA ASN A 164 15.23 11.61 -23.64
C ASN A 164 14.22 10.98 -24.60
N SER A 165 14.27 11.34 -25.87
CA SER A 165 13.37 10.82 -26.89
C SER A 165 14.07 10.58 -28.24
N LEU A 166 13.33 10.04 -29.21
CA LEU A 166 13.82 9.91 -30.58
C LEU A 166 14.12 11.30 -31.20
N HIS A 167 13.45 12.36 -30.73
CA HIS A 167 13.67 13.74 -31.16
C HIS A 167 15.09 14.23 -30.82
N ASP A 168 15.61 13.90 -29.64
CA ASP A 168 16.97 14.30 -29.24
C ASP A 168 18.04 13.65 -30.12
N LEU A 169 17.83 12.38 -30.48
CA LEU A 169 18.71 11.65 -31.39
C LEU A 169 18.68 12.24 -32.80
N GLN A 170 17.52 12.66 -33.28
CA GLN A 170 17.37 13.34 -34.57
C GLN A 170 18.09 14.69 -34.56
N ARG A 171 17.84 15.53 -33.55
CA ARG A 171 18.50 16.82 -33.35
C ARG A 171 20.02 16.68 -33.27
N TRP A 172 20.52 15.67 -32.56
CA TRP A 172 21.96 15.40 -32.47
C TRP A 172 22.54 15.02 -33.85
N ALA A 173 21.89 14.14 -34.59
CA ALA A 173 22.34 13.73 -35.91
C ALA A 173 22.34 14.92 -36.90
N GLU A 174 21.30 15.77 -36.87
CA GLU A 174 21.21 16.99 -37.66
C GLU A 174 22.33 17.98 -37.31
N SER A 175 22.62 18.17 -36.02
CA SER A 175 23.74 19.01 -35.57
C SER A 175 25.11 18.49 -36.00
N GLY A 176 25.21 17.17 -36.23
CA GLY A 176 26.40 16.50 -36.79
C GLY A 176 26.48 16.55 -38.32
N GLY A 177 25.55 17.24 -39.00
CA GLY A 177 25.55 17.42 -40.46
C GLY A 177 24.84 16.31 -41.25
N LEU A 178 24.08 15.42 -40.59
CA LEU A 178 23.28 14.41 -41.28
C LEU A 178 21.90 14.97 -41.62
N PRO A 179 21.43 14.85 -42.88
CA PRO A 179 20.05 15.21 -43.21
C PRO A 179 19.04 14.30 -42.47
N PRO A 180 17.84 14.80 -42.12
CA PRO A 180 16.89 14.12 -41.22
C PRO A 180 16.55 12.68 -41.66
N ASP A 181 16.45 12.45 -42.96
CA ASP A 181 16.09 11.15 -43.53
C ASP A 181 17.26 10.15 -43.47
N GLU A 182 18.50 10.63 -43.49
CA GLU A 182 19.69 9.79 -43.36
C GLU A 182 19.97 9.43 -41.91
N ALA A 183 19.77 10.38 -40.99
CA ALA A 183 19.78 10.14 -39.56
C ALA A 183 18.75 9.06 -39.16
N ALA A 184 17.52 9.18 -39.67
CA ALA A 184 16.47 8.22 -39.38
C ALA A 184 16.78 6.83 -39.95
N ARG A 185 17.35 6.73 -41.16
CA ARG A 185 17.82 5.45 -41.73
C ARG A 185 18.97 4.82 -40.93
N ALA A 186 19.91 5.62 -40.43
CA ALA A 186 21.01 5.12 -39.59
C ALA A 186 20.49 4.55 -38.26
N LEU A 187 19.50 5.19 -37.64
CA LEU A 187 18.85 4.71 -36.42
C LEU A 187 18.09 3.39 -36.65
N THR A 188 17.40 3.24 -37.78
CA THR A 188 16.73 1.97 -38.15
C THR A 188 17.73 0.83 -38.38
N ARG A 189 18.94 1.11 -38.90
CA ARG A 189 20.01 0.10 -39.03
C ARG A 189 20.57 -0.35 -37.68
N LEU A 190 20.63 0.56 -36.70
CA LEU A 190 21.06 0.26 -35.33
C LEU A 190 19.99 -0.49 -34.53
N ARG A 191 18.73 -0.48 -34.99
CA ARG A 191 17.63 -1.29 -34.44
C ARG A 191 17.86 -2.78 -34.75
N ARG A 192 18.83 -3.40 -34.07
CA ARG A 192 18.85 -4.87 -33.91
C ARG A 192 17.50 -5.28 -33.31
N PRO A 193 16.87 -6.35 -33.80
CA PRO A 193 15.59 -6.81 -33.25
C PRO A 193 15.85 -7.34 -31.84
N TRP A 194 15.56 -6.52 -30.83
CA TRP A 194 15.38 -6.97 -29.46
C TRP A 194 14.10 -7.81 -29.43
N SER A 195 14.24 -9.08 -29.79
CA SER A 195 13.20 -10.07 -29.55
C SER A 195 13.17 -10.33 -28.04
N TYR A 196 12.25 -9.65 -27.36
CA TYR A 196 11.80 -10.10 -26.05
C TYR A 196 11.17 -11.49 -26.24
N ARG A 197 11.92 -12.54 -25.91
CA ARG A 197 11.32 -13.84 -25.66
C ARG A 197 10.62 -13.74 -24.31
N ALA A 198 9.30 -13.62 -24.34
CA ALA A 198 8.48 -13.97 -23.20
C ALA A 198 8.65 -15.47 -22.94
N THR A 199 9.26 -15.81 -21.81
CA THR A 199 9.13 -17.12 -21.15
C THR A 199 8.33 -16.91 -19.88
#